data_AF-A0A0C9UKF3-F1
#
_entry.id   AF-A0A0C9UKF3-F1
#
_cell.length_a   1.000
_cell.length_b   1.000
_cell.length_c   1.000
_cell.angle_alpha   90.00
_cell.angle_beta   90.00
_cell.angle_gamma   90.00
#
_symmetry.space_group_name_H-M   'P 1'
#
loop_
_entity.id
_entity.type
_entity.pdbx_description
1 polymer ?
#
loop_
_entity_poly.entity_id
_entity_poly.type
_entity_poly.pdbx_seq_one_letter_code
_entity_poly.pdbx_strand_id
1 'polypeptide(L)'
;QEVIEECGHICIFLPKFHCELNFIEFFWGAVKKYLYEHCDYTFKTLQENMPMALASVSLQTIWKWEHRMDHWVAAYDVGLGAKEAQKKVREFSSKKYTSH
;
A
#
# COMPACT_ATOMS: atom_id res chain seq x y z
N GLN A 1 -2.61 -6.35 23.42
CA GLN A 1 -1.38 -5.57 23.25
C GLN A 1 -0.21 -6.30 23.89
N GLU A 2 -0.39 -6.81 25.12
CA GLU A 2 0.56 -7.65 25.87
C GLU A 2 1.26 -8.73 25.01
N VAL A 3 0.52 -9.62 24.32
CA VAL A 3 1.12 -10.73 23.55
C VAL A 3 2.06 -10.30 22.41
N ILE A 4 1.80 -9.16 21.76
CA ILE A 4 2.58 -8.68 20.60
C ILE A 4 3.87 -8.00 21.09
N GLU A 5 3.75 -7.20 22.16
CA GLU A 5 4.87 -6.50 22.78
C GLU A 5 5.80 -7.46 23.53
N GLU A 6 5.25 -8.50 24.18
CA GLU A 6 6.01 -9.59 24.80
C GLU A 6 6.87 -10.36 23.79
N CYS A 7 6.42 -10.46 22.53
CA CYS A 7 7.20 -11.02 21.43
C CYS A 7 8.22 -10.03 20.83
N GLY A 8 8.32 -8.80 21.34
CA GLY A 8 9.24 -7.76 20.87
C GLY A 8 8.79 -7.05 19.59
N HIS A 9 7.53 -7.17 19.18
CA HIS A 9 7.00 -6.49 18.00
C HIS A 9 6.47 -5.09 18.35
N ILE A 10 6.64 -4.16 17.42
CA ILE A 10 6.12 -2.79 17.54
C ILE A 10 4.76 -2.72 16.84
N CYS A 11 3.74 -2.23 17.55
CA CYS A 11 2.42 -2.00 16.98
C CYS A 11 2.32 -0.60 16.36
N ILE A 12 2.09 -0.53 15.05
CA ILE A 12 1.87 0.73 14.34
C ILE A 12 0.37 1.02 14.32
N PHE A 13 -0.04 2.13 14.95
CA PHE A 13 -1.44 2.57 14.97
C PHE A 13 -1.72 3.47 13.77
N LEU A 14 -2.54 2.97 12.84
CA LEU A 14 -2.95 3.73 11.66
C LEU A 14 -4.27 4.49 11.94
N PRO A 15 -4.40 5.74 11.49
CA PRO A 15 -5.60 6.53 11.69
C PRO A 15 -6.78 5.96 10.89
N LYS A 16 -7.97 5.99 11.51
CA LYS A 16 -9.20 5.50 10.88
C LYS A 16 -9.59 6.37 9.69
N PHE A 17 -10.12 5.76 8.62
CA PHE A 17 -10.60 6.42 7.40
C PHE A 17 -9.51 7.05 6.49
N HIS A 18 -8.25 6.71 6.72
CA HIS A 18 -7.11 7.15 5.91
C HIS A 18 -6.44 5.95 5.23
N CYS A 19 -7.09 5.39 4.20
CA CYS A 19 -6.57 4.21 3.50
C CYS A 19 -5.24 4.48 2.77
N GLU A 20 -4.96 5.73 2.43
CA GLU A 20 -3.69 6.20 1.89
C GLU A 20 -2.52 6.07 2.87
N LEU A 21 -2.82 5.95 4.17
CA LEU A 21 -1.86 5.70 5.23
C LEU A 21 -1.71 4.21 5.59
N ASN A 22 -2.33 3.31 4.80
CA ASN A 22 -2.24 1.87 5.02
C ASN A 22 -1.75 1.18 3.74
N PHE A 23 -0.42 1.00 3.62
CA PHE A 23 0.16 0.49 2.37
C PHE A 23 -0.27 -0.94 2.01
N ILE A 24 -0.79 -1.73 2.96
CA ILE A 24 -1.33 -3.06 2.69
C ILE A 24 -2.58 -3.02 1.78
N GLU A 25 -3.30 -1.89 1.76
CA GLU A 25 -4.44 -1.69 0.86
C GLU A 25 -3.99 -1.71 -0.61
N PHE A 26 -2.82 -1.16 -0.92
CA PHE A 26 -2.24 -1.23 -2.27
C PHE A 26 -1.82 -2.65 -2.63
N PHE A 27 -1.25 -3.39 -1.68
CA PHE A 27 -0.91 -4.80 -1.86
C PHE A 27 -2.15 -5.62 -2.22
N TRP A 28 -3.21 -5.53 -1.42
CA TRP A 28 -4.45 -6.23 -1.70
C TRP A 28 -5.13 -5.74 -2.98
N GLY A 29 -5.00 -4.47 -3.34
CA GLY A 29 -5.42 -3.94 -4.63
C GLY A 29 -4.74 -4.64 -5.81
N ALA A 30 -3.42 -4.82 -5.74
CA ALA A 30 -2.65 -5.52 -6.77
C ALA A 30 -3.00 -7.02 -6.83
N VAL A 31 -3.13 -7.68 -5.68
CA VAL A 31 -3.55 -9.09 -5.59
C VAL A 31 -4.94 -9.29 -6.18
N LYS A 32 -5.91 -8.42 -5.85
CA LYS A 32 -7.26 -8.46 -6.40
C LYS A 32 -7.26 -8.27 -7.92
N LYS A 33 -6.43 -7.35 -8.44
CA LYS A 33 -6.28 -7.15 -9.88
C LYS A 33 -5.73 -8.40 -10.56
N TYR A 34 -4.70 -9.03 -10.00
CA TYR A 34 -4.17 -10.29 -10.54
C TYR A 34 -5.24 -11.37 -10.60
N LEU A 35 -5.97 -11.58 -9.48
CA LEU A 35 -7.03 -12.59 -9.42
C LEU A 35 -8.16 -12.29 -10.42
N TYR A 36 -8.53 -11.01 -10.60
CA TYR A 36 -9.52 -10.60 -11.60
C TYR A 36 -9.09 -10.96 -13.03
N GLU A 37 -7.81 -10.85 -13.34
CA GLU A 37 -7.26 -11.14 -14.67
C GLU A 37 -7.04 -12.64 -14.93
N HIS A 38 -6.91 -13.46 -13.87
CA HIS A 38 -6.48 -14.86 -13.97
C HIS A 38 -7.50 -15.89 -13.42
N CYS A 39 -8.63 -15.45 -12.85
CA CYS A 39 -9.67 -16.34 -12.32
C CYS A 39 -10.98 -16.24 -13.11
N ASP A 40 -11.71 -17.34 -13.16
CA ASP A 40 -13.04 -17.47 -13.78
C ASP A 40 -14.20 -17.19 -12.81
N TYR A 41 -13.93 -16.48 -11.72
CA TYR A 41 -14.87 -16.19 -10.63
C TYR A 41 -15.40 -17.41 -9.87
N THR A 42 -14.78 -18.59 -10.03
CA THR A 42 -15.05 -19.73 -9.15
C THR A 42 -14.17 -19.68 -7.92
N PHE A 43 -14.68 -20.20 -6.80
CA PHE A 43 -13.89 -20.29 -5.57
C PHE A 43 -12.65 -21.18 -5.73
N LYS A 44 -12.76 -22.22 -6.56
CA LYS A 44 -11.66 -23.15 -6.82
C LYS A 44 -10.49 -22.45 -7.51
N THR A 45 -10.73 -21.75 -8.61
CA THR A 45 -9.65 -21.03 -9.31
C THR A 45 -9.10 -19.89 -8.47
N LEU A 46 -9.93 -19.24 -7.66
CA LEU A 46 -9.47 -18.25 -6.67
C LEU A 46 -8.46 -18.86 -5.69
N GLN A 47 -8.77 -20.03 -5.12
CA GLN A 47 -7.86 -20.71 -4.19
C GLN A 47 -6.57 -21.15 -4.87
N GLU A 48 -6.65 -21.71 -6.07
CA GLU A 48 -5.50 -22.16 -6.85
C GLU A 48 -4.57 -21.01 -7.24
N ASN A 49 -5.13 -19.85 -7.60
CA ASN A 49 -4.38 -18.67 -8.03
C ASN A 49 -3.91 -17.76 -6.88
N MET A 50 -4.44 -17.91 -5.66
CA MET A 50 -4.09 -17.06 -4.52
C MET A 50 -2.57 -17.00 -4.24
N PRO A 51 -1.82 -18.13 -4.20
CA PRO A 51 -0.37 -18.06 -3.95
C PRO A 51 0.38 -17.30 -5.05
N MET A 52 -0.02 -17.47 -6.31
CA MET A 52 0.57 -16.76 -7.45
C MET A 52 0.25 -15.27 -7.41
N ALA A 53 -0.98 -14.92 -7.03
CA ALA A 53 -1.37 -13.53 -6.87
C ALA A 53 -0.57 -12.83 -5.76
N LEU A 54 -0.36 -13.49 -4.62
CA LEU A 54 0.48 -12.98 -3.52
C LEU A 54 1.94 -12.82 -3.95
N ALA A 55 2.48 -13.79 -4.71
CA ALA A 55 3.85 -13.74 -5.23
C ALA A 55 4.05 -12.73 -6.38
N SER A 56 2.97 -12.28 -7.02
CA SER A 56 3.02 -11.32 -8.13
C SER A 56 3.51 -9.93 -7.70
N VAL A 57 3.40 -9.61 -6.40
CA VAL A 57 3.80 -8.31 -5.86
C VAL A 57 5.24 -8.37 -5.36
N SER A 58 6.14 -7.68 -6.05
CA SER A 58 7.55 -7.64 -5.64
C SER A 58 7.77 -6.79 -4.38
N LEU A 59 8.77 -7.17 -3.58
CA LEU A 59 9.17 -6.42 -2.38
C LEU A 59 9.51 -4.96 -2.68
N GLN A 60 10.16 -4.69 -3.81
CA GLN A 60 10.45 -3.33 -4.27
C GLN A 60 9.19 -2.48 -4.46
N THR A 61 8.08 -3.10 -4.88
CA THR A 61 6.79 -2.42 -5.04
C THR A 61 6.20 -2.08 -3.68
N ILE A 62 6.32 -2.98 -2.70
CA ILE A 62 5.87 -2.77 -1.32
C ILE A 62 6.63 -1.59 -0.70
N TRP A 63 7.96 -1.55 -0.82
CA TRP A 63 8.77 -0.42 -0.34
C TRP A 63 8.37 0.91 -0.99
N LYS A 64 8.07 0.93 -2.29
CA LYS A 64 7.59 2.15 -2.97
C LYS A 64 6.25 2.64 -2.39
N TRP A 65 5.37 1.75 -1.96
CA TRP A 65 4.10 2.13 -1.33
C TRP A 65 4.29 2.62 0.09
N GLU A 66 5.20 2.02 0.86
CA GLU A 66 5.63 2.52 2.17
C GLU A 66 6.19 3.95 2.07
N HIS A 67 7.14 4.19 1.16
CA HIS A 67 7.69 5.54 0.96
C HIS A 67 6.62 6.55 0.50
N ARG A 68 5.62 6.08 -0.27
CA ARG A 68 4.48 6.92 -0.65
C ARG A 68 3.62 7.27 0.56
N MET A 69 3.40 6.34 1.49
CA MET A 69 2.71 6.60 2.76
C MET A 69 3.46 7.67 3.57
N ASP A 70 4.79 7.63 3.63
CA ASP A 70 5.57 8.65 4.35
C ASP A 70 5.34 10.06 3.77
N HIS A 71 5.22 10.19 2.45
CA HIS A 71 4.86 11.47 1.84
C HIS A 71 3.45 11.94 2.21
N TRP A 72 2.50 11.02 2.39
CA TRP A 72 1.17 11.35 2.89
C TRP A 72 1.21 11.78 4.35
N VAL A 73 1.96 11.07 5.20
CA VAL A 73 2.19 11.46 6.61
C VAL A 73 2.77 12.87 6.66
N ALA A 74 3.81 13.15 5.90
CA ALA A 74 4.44 14.47 5.84
C ALA A 74 3.51 15.57 5.28
N ALA A 75 2.56 15.22 4.40
CA ALA A 75 1.56 16.16 3.91
C ALA A 75 0.50 16.47 4.97
N TYR A 76 0.11 15.48 5.78
CA TYR A 76 -0.83 15.67 6.87
C TYR A 76 -0.22 16.37 8.08
N ASP A 77 1.07 16.15 8.35
CA ASP A 77 1.80 16.80 9.44
C ASP A 77 1.83 18.33 9.29
N VAL A 78 1.89 18.82 8.04
CA VAL A 78 1.78 20.26 7.73
C VAL A 78 0.32 20.77 7.67
N GLY A 79 -0.66 19.95 8.05
CA GLY A 79 -2.07 20.32 8.13
C GLY A 79 -2.82 20.35 6.79
N LEU A 80 -2.30 19.73 5.72
CA LEU A 80 -3.01 19.71 4.44
C LEU A 80 -4.24 18.81 4.50
N GLY A 81 -5.36 19.28 3.95
CA GLY A 81 -6.53 18.42 3.71
C GLY A 81 -6.26 17.37 2.63
N ALA A 82 -7.06 16.30 2.60
CA ALA A 82 -6.84 15.13 1.74
C ALA A 82 -6.63 15.46 0.24
N LYS A 83 -7.36 16.44 -0.31
CA LYS A 83 -7.22 16.85 -1.72
C LYS A 83 -5.86 17.50 -2.01
N GLU A 84 -5.41 18.39 -1.13
CA GLU A 84 -4.13 19.08 -1.28
C GLU A 84 -2.96 18.14 -1.00
N ALA A 85 -3.09 17.27 0.01
CA ALA A 85 -2.14 16.20 0.29
C ALA A 85 -1.98 15.28 -0.93
N GLN A 86 -3.08 14.87 -1.56
CA GLN A 86 -3.04 14.05 -2.78
C GLN A 86 -2.27 14.73 -3.91
N LYS A 87 -2.52 16.02 -4.13
CA LYS A 87 -1.82 16.81 -5.15
C LYS A 87 -0.32 16.85 -4.88
N LYS A 88 0.08 17.16 -3.65
CA LYS A 88 1.49 17.20 -3.22
C LYS A 88 2.17 15.82 -3.38
N VAL A 89 1.53 14.74 -2.96
CA VAL A 89 2.08 13.37 -3.11
C VAL A 89 2.21 13.00 -4.59
N ARG A 90 1.27 13.41 -5.44
CA ARG A 90 1.32 13.14 -6.89
C ARG A 90 2.53 13.81 -7.56
N GLU A 91 2.96 14.97 -7.08
CA GLU A 91 4.16 15.65 -7.61
C GLU A 91 5.42 14.78 -7.45
N PHE A 92 5.59 14.09 -6.32
CA PHE A 92 6.72 13.16 -6.12
C PHE A 92 6.70 12.00 -7.11
N SER A 93 5.52 11.49 -7.47
CA SER A 93 5.40 10.43 -8.49
C SER A 93 5.60 10.93 -9.92
N SER A 94 5.34 12.22 -10.16
CA SER A 94 5.35 12.82 -11.51
C SER A 94 6.65 13.55 -11.83
N LYS A 95 7.56 13.71 -10.85
CA LYS A 95 8.88 14.31 -11.04
C LYS A 95 9.70 13.42 -11.98
N LYS A 96 9.81 13.85 -13.23
CA LYS A 96 10.82 13.34 -14.16
C LYS A 96 12.14 14.00 -13.84
N TYR A 97 13.08 13.23 -13.29
CA TYR A 97 14.47 13.66 -13.21
C TYR A 97 15.05 13.59 -14.63
N THR A 98 15.46 14.73 -15.16
CA THR A 98 16.35 14.75 -16.32
C THR A 98 17.70 14.20 -15.86
N SER A 99 18.03 12.98 -16.24
CA SER A 99 19.37 12.44 -16.05
C SER A 99 20.36 13.27 -16.86
N HIS A 100 21.53 13.55 -16.27
CA HIS A 100 22.71 14.06 -16.98
C HIS A 100 23.36 12.96 -17.81
#